data_AF-A0A372UC49-F1
#
_entry.id   AF-A0A372UC49-F1
#
_cell.length_a   1.000
_cell.length_b   1.000
_cell.length_c   1.000
_cell.angle_alpha   90.00
_cell.angle_beta   90.00
_cell.angle_gamma   90.00
#
_symmetry.space_group_name_H-M   'P 1'
#
loop_
_entity.id
_entity.type
_entity.pdbx_description
1 polymer ?
#
loop_
_entity_poly.entity_id
_entity_poly.type
_entity_poly.pdbx_seq_one_letter_code
_entity_poly.pdbx_strand_id
1 'polypeptide(L)' 'MEKEKHLGLRIDKETHRKLKSLSEFEGRSINGEILYLIRQAITKHEEDHGEL' A
#
# COMPACT_ATOMS: atom_id res chain seq x y z
N MET A 1 -16.96 1.28 -17.81
CA MET A 1 -16.23 1.93 -16.72
C MET A 1 -15.91 0.84 -15.72
N GLU A 2 -14.65 0.41 -15.67
CA GLU A 2 -14.23 -0.62 -14.73
C GLU A 2 -14.60 -0.19 -13.30
N LYS A 3 -15.27 -1.07 -12.56
CA LYS A 3 -15.71 -0.75 -11.20
C LYS A 3 -14.46 -0.49 -10.36
N GLU A 4 -14.33 0.70 -9.78
CA GLU A 4 -13.35 0.96 -8.72
C GLU A 4 -13.52 -0.12 -7.64
N LYS A 5 -12.58 -1.05 -7.56
CA LYS A 5 -12.62 -2.12 -6.57
C LYS A 5 -12.18 -1.53 -5.24
N HIS A 6 -13.09 -1.39 -4.29
CA HIS A 6 -12.75 -1.02 -2.92
C HIS A 6 -12.08 -2.20 -2.22
N LEU A 7 -10.88 -1.97 -1.68
CA LEU A 7 -10.16 -2.95 -0.86
C LEU A 7 -10.39 -2.64 0.62
N GLY A 8 -11.09 -3.54 1.32
CA GLY A 8 -11.20 -3.51 2.76
C GLY A 8 -10.07 -4.31 3.41
N LEU A 9 -9.31 -3.70 4.32
CA LEU A 9 -8.24 -4.37 5.06
C LEU A 9 -8.56 -4.37 6.55
N ARG A 10 -8.35 -5.51 7.21
CA ARG A 10 -8.36 -5.59 8.67
C ARG A 10 -6.92 -5.52 9.15
N ILE A 11 -6.62 -4.49 9.94
CA ILE A 11 -5.32 -4.28 10.55
C ILE A 11 -5.51 -3.93 12.03
N ASP A 12 -4.52 -4.25 12.85
CA ASP A 12 -4.53 -3.85 14.25
C ASP A 12 -4.31 -2.33 14.39
N LYS A 13 -4.66 -1.81 15.57
CA LYS A 13 -4.63 -0.38 15.85
C LYS A 13 -3.22 0.21 15.83
N GLU A 14 -2.21 -0.57 16.20
CA GLU A 14 -0.83 -0.10 16.24
C GLU A 14 -0.29 0.05 14.81
N THR A 15 -0.49 -0.95 13.97
CA THR A 15 -0.12 -0.91 12.54
C THR A 15 -0.83 0.23 11.82
N HIS A 16 -2.14 0.42 12.03
CA HIS A 16 -2.87 1.55 11.45
C HIS A 16 -2.25 2.90 11.85
N ARG A 17 -1.87 3.06 13.12
CA ARG A 17 -1.23 4.30 13.60
C ARG A 17 0.11 4.55 12.92
N LYS A 18 0.98 3.53 12.88
CA LYS A 18 2.30 3.65 12.24
C LYS A 18 2.17 3.98 10.76
N LEU A 19 1.24 3.32 10.06
CA LEU A 19 0.96 3.58 8.66
C LEU A 19 0.46 5.02 8.43
N LYS A 20 -0.43 5.52 9.30
CA LYS A 20 -0.87 6.92 9.24
C LYS A 20 0.31 7.88 9.39
N SER A 21 1.13 7.71 10.42
CA SER A 21 2.30 8.55 10.64
C SER A 21 3.31 8.50 9.49
N LEU A 22 3.54 7.31 8.90
CA LEU A 22 4.37 7.16 7.71
C LEU A 22 3.78 7.91 6.52
N SER A 23 2.49 7.73 6.25
CA SER A 23 1.82 8.44 5.14
C SER A 23 1.89 9.95 5.28
N GLU A 24 1.71 10.48 6.49
CA GLU A 24 1.81 11.92 6.78
C GLU A 24 3.23 12.44 6.57
N PHE A 25 4.24 11.72 7.05
CA PHE A 25 5.65 12.04 6.85
C PHE A 25 6.02 12.11 5.37
N GLU A 26 5.51 11.15 4.59
CA GLU A 26 5.74 11.01 3.15
C GLU A 26 4.86 11.94 2.29
N GLY A 27 3.95 12.72 2.90
CA GLY A 27 3.04 13.62 2.19
C GLY A 27 1.95 12.91 1.37
N ARG A 28 1.57 11.69 1.76
CA ARG A 28 0.58 10.84 1.08
C ARG A 28 -0.66 10.60 1.96
N SER A 29 -1.79 10.28 1.33
CA SER A 29 -2.92 9.73 2.07
C SER A 29 -2.62 8.28 2.50
N ILE A 30 -3.31 7.76 3.51
CA ILE A 30 -3.13 6.35 3.94
C ILE A 30 -3.36 5.39 2.76
N ASN A 31 -4.40 5.62 1.95
CA ASN A 31 -4.66 4.78 0.77
C ASN A 31 -3.56 4.93 -0.30
N GLY A 32 -3.03 6.14 -0.47
CA GLY A 32 -1.89 6.38 -1.38
C GLY A 32 -0.64 5.65 -0.92
N GLU A 33 -0.37 5.65 0.38
CA GLU A 33 0.75 4.91 0.99
C GLU A 33 0.58 3.40 0.81
N ILE A 34 -0.60 2.85 1.08
CA ILE A 34 -0.90 1.42 0.87
C ILE A 34 -0.66 1.04 -0.59
N LEU A 35 -1.17 1.83 -1.54
CA LEU A 35 -1.00 1.56 -2.96
C LEU A 35 0.48 1.62 -3.38
N TYR A 36 1.23 2.58 -2.83
CA TYR A 36 2.66 2.70 -3.07
C TYR A 36 3.44 1.47 -2.58
N LEU A 37 3.18 1.04 -1.34
CA LEU A 37 3.81 -0.15 -0.75
C LEU A 37 3.46 -1.44 -1.53
N ILE A 38 2.21 -1.59 -1.98
CA ILE A 38 1.81 -2.73 -2.82
C ILE A 38 2.60 -2.75 -4.13
N ARG A 39 2.72 -1.59 -4.81
CA ARG A 39 3.49 -1.49 -6.05
C ARG A 39 4.96 -1.81 -5.84
N GLN A 40 5.56 -1.28 -4.77
CA GLN A 40 6.95 -1.63 -4.43
C GLN A 40 7.13 -3.14 -4.21
N ALA A 41 6.20 -3.79 -3.51
CA ALA A 41 6.27 -5.23 -3.27
C ALA A 41 6.18 -6.04 -4.57
N ILE A 42 5.33 -5.62 -5.51
CA ILE A 42 5.20 -6.22 -6.84
C ILE A 42 6.51 -6.03 -7.63
N THR A 43 6.98 -4.79 -7.78
CA THR A 43 8.21 -4.48 -8.51
C THR A 43 9.41 -5.25 -7.96
N LYS A 44 9.56 -5.30 -6.64
CA LYS A 44 10.64 -6.08 -6.00
C LYS A 44 10.54 -7.57 -6.34
N HIS A 45 9.34 -8.13 -6.31
CA HIS A 45 9.15 -9.53 -6.70
C HIS A 45 9.56 -9.77 -8.15
N GLU A 46 9.12 -8.88 -9.06
CA GLU A 46 9.41 -8.99 -10.50
C GLU A 46 10.91 -8.84 -10.81
N GLU A 47 11.61 -7.96 -10.09
CA GLU A 47 13.06 -7.82 -10.16
C GLU A 47 13.79 -9.11 -9.74
N ASP A 48 13.29 -9.78 -8.70
CA ASP A 48 13.91 -10.96 -8.11
C ASP A 48 13.56 -12.28 -8.84
N HIS A 49 12.35 -12.38 -9.42
CA HIS A 49 11.78 -13.65 -9.93
C HIS A 49 11.30 -13.60 -11.39
N GLY A 50 11.29 -12.43 -12.02
CA GLY A 50 10.65 -12.20 -13.33
C GLY A 50 9.19 -11.76 -13.21
N GLU A 51 8.60 -11.38 -14.35
CA GLU A 51 7.24 -10.83 -14.45
C GLU A 51 6.18 -11.76 -13.81
N LEU A 52 5.27 -11.16 -13.02
CA LEU A 52 4.20 -11.85 -12.29
C LEU A 52 3.01 -12.28 -13.17
#